data_AF-A0A9C9G338-F1
#
_entry.id   AF-A0A9C9G338-F1
#
_cell.length_a   1.000
_cell.length_b   1.000
_cell.length_c   1.000
_cell.angle_alpha   90.00
_cell.angle_beta   90.00
_cell.angle_gamma   90.00
#
_symmetry.space_group_name_H-M   'P 1'
#
loop_
_entity.id
_entity.type
_entity.pdbx_description
1 polymer ?
#
loop_
_entity_poly.entity_id
_entity_poly.type
_entity_poly.pdbx_seq_one_letter_code
_entity_poly.pdbx_strand_id
1 'polypeptide(L)'
;TGTEDAARLQALKGKAAVANAKLAYQQYKTLFSGPRWETLAVGGAQSQRLLWASTGTKDPAYSDVLYIESLIGSDTVNTVPPSTLDAFRDHGSAQAQLEVNLDQAQADLAALEAEGISMDDVTDTLLTEGLDKFVVAYEKLLDAVADALKGGQV
;
A
#
# COMPACT_ATOMS: atom_id res chain seq x y z
N THR A 1 15.66 3.08 -28.67
CA THR A 1 17.01 3.63 -28.51
C THR A 1 17.21 3.90 -27.03
N GLY A 2 18.41 3.73 -26.44
CA GLY A 2 18.57 3.73 -24.96
C GLY A 2 18.05 4.98 -24.22
N THR A 3 17.88 6.11 -24.93
CA THR A 3 17.26 7.34 -24.41
C THR A 3 15.73 7.29 -24.33
N GLU A 4 15.07 6.62 -25.28
CA GLU A 4 13.61 6.42 -25.27
C GLU A 4 13.19 5.43 -24.18
N ASP A 5 14.01 4.40 -23.96
CA ASP A 5 13.79 3.38 -22.92
C ASP A 5 13.92 4.02 -21.52
N ALA A 6 14.94 4.85 -21.32
CA ALA A 6 15.11 5.61 -20.08
C ALA A 6 13.95 6.58 -19.80
N ALA A 7 13.45 7.27 -20.82
CA ALA A 7 12.31 8.18 -20.68
C ALA A 7 11.02 7.43 -20.30
N ARG A 8 10.78 6.25 -20.92
CA ARG A 8 9.63 5.39 -20.59
C ARG A 8 9.68 4.91 -19.14
N LEU A 9 10.81 4.36 -18.71
CA LEU A 9 10.98 3.90 -17.32
C LEU A 9 10.85 5.05 -16.31
N GLN A 10 11.39 6.23 -16.63
CA GLN A 10 11.25 7.40 -15.78
C GLN A 10 9.78 7.82 -15.62
N ALA A 11 8.97 7.69 -16.68
CA ALA A 11 7.54 7.99 -16.64
C ALA A 11 6.71 6.98 -15.83
N LEU A 12 7.28 5.82 -15.45
CA LEU A 12 6.62 4.80 -14.64
C LEU A 12 6.89 4.94 -13.13
N LYS A 13 7.87 5.76 -12.74
CA LYS A 13 8.21 5.98 -11.33
C LYS A 13 7.03 6.57 -10.54
N GLY A 14 6.84 6.07 -9.33
CA GLY A 14 5.79 6.54 -8.41
C GLY A 14 4.37 6.04 -8.73
N LYS A 15 4.18 5.22 -9.76
CA LYS A 15 2.84 4.78 -10.19
C LYS A 15 2.41 3.42 -9.65
N ALA A 16 3.35 2.48 -9.54
CA ALA A 16 3.07 1.07 -9.25
C ALA A 16 2.22 0.87 -7.99
N ALA A 17 2.57 1.53 -6.88
CA ALA A 17 1.90 1.34 -5.60
C ALA A 17 0.42 1.77 -5.63
N VAL A 18 0.12 2.95 -6.18
CA VAL A 18 -1.26 3.43 -6.30
C VAL A 18 -2.05 2.58 -7.30
N ALA A 19 -1.45 2.24 -8.43
CA ALA A 19 -2.09 1.39 -9.43
C ALA A 19 -2.45 0.00 -8.86
N ASN A 20 -1.50 -0.65 -8.17
CA ASN A 20 -1.70 -1.93 -7.52
C ASN A 20 -2.83 -1.87 -6.46
N ALA A 21 -2.83 -0.83 -5.61
CA ALA A 21 -3.86 -0.66 -4.59
C ALA A 21 -5.26 -0.44 -5.18
N LYS A 22 -5.38 0.30 -6.29
CA LYS A 22 -6.64 0.48 -7.02
C LYS A 22 -7.17 -0.86 -7.56
N LEU A 23 -6.32 -1.69 -8.14
CA LEU A 23 -6.73 -3.02 -8.62
C LEU A 23 -7.08 -3.96 -7.46
N ALA A 24 -6.35 -3.91 -6.35
CA ALA A 24 -6.70 -4.65 -5.13
C ALA A 24 -8.09 -4.26 -4.60
N TYR A 25 -8.44 -2.97 -4.67
CA TYR A 25 -9.79 -2.50 -4.32
C TYR A 25 -10.88 -3.05 -5.25
N GLN A 26 -10.62 -3.19 -6.55
CA GLN A 26 -11.56 -3.85 -7.48
C GLN A 26 -11.73 -5.35 -7.15
N GLN A 27 -10.64 -6.03 -6.76
CA GLN A 27 -10.71 -7.42 -6.31
C GLN A 27 -11.52 -7.55 -5.01
N TYR A 28 -11.35 -6.63 -4.05
CA TYR A 28 -12.17 -6.54 -2.85
C TYR A 28 -13.67 -6.41 -3.18
N LYS A 29 -14.04 -5.48 -4.07
CA LYS A 29 -15.44 -5.32 -4.51
C LYS A 29 -15.99 -6.60 -5.13
N THR A 30 -15.18 -7.29 -5.93
CA THR A 30 -15.57 -8.56 -6.55
C THR A 30 -15.79 -9.64 -5.49
N LEU A 31 -14.87 -9.79 -4.54
CA LEU A 31 -14.91 -10.80 -3.48
C LEU A 31 -16.13 -10.62 -2.56
N PHE A 32 -16.48 -9.38 -2.24
CA PHE A 32 -17.60 -9.01 -1.39
C PHE A 32 -18.81 -8.54 -2.20
N SER A 33 -19.10 -9.25 -3.30
CA SER A 33 -20.30 -9.04 -4.12
C SER A 33 -20.96 -10.36 -4.53
N GLY A 34 -22.19 -10.26 -5.04
CA GLY A 34 -22.92 -11.38 -5.61
C GLY A 34 -23.59 -12.30 -4.59
N PRO A 35 -24.35 -13.31 -5.07
CA PRO A 35 -25.35 -14.02 -4.26
C PRO A 35 -24.77 -14.71 -3.02
N ARG A 36 -23.54 -15.23 -3.14
CA ARG A 36 -22.84 -15.88 -2.01
C ARG A 36 -22.56 -14.88 -0.90
N TRP A 37 -22.00 -13.72 -1.22
CA TRP A 37 -21.71 -12.70 -0.22
C TRP A 37 -22.99 -12.08 0.35
N GLU A 38 -23.97 -11.78 -0.50
CA GLU A 38 -25.26 -11.21 -0.08
C GLU A 38 -25.97 -12.09 0.95
N THR A 39 -25.94 -13.42 0.77
CA THR A 39 -26.47 -14.38 1.75
C THR A 39 -25.78 -14.27 3.11
N LEU A 40 -24.45 -14.11 3.12
CA LEU A 40 -23.67 -13.96 4.35
C LEU A 40 -23.94 -12.60 5.02
N ALA A 41 -24.03 -11.53 4.22
CA ALA A 41 -24.29 -10.19 4.70
C ALA A 41 -25.68 -10.07 5.36
N VAL A 42 -26.71 -10.70 4.79
CA VAL A 42 -28.04 -10.81 5.43
C VAL A 42 -27.96 -11.55 6.77
N GLY A 43 -27.05 -12.51 6.89
CA GLY A 43 -26.74 -13.20 8.15
C GLY A 43 -25.90 -12.38 9.15
N GLY A 44 -25.55 -11.13 8.83
CA GLY A 44 -24.77 -10.24 9.70
C GLY A 44 -23.26 -10.28 9.49
N ALA A 45 -22.75 -11.02 8.50
CA ALA A 45 -21.33 -11.02 8.18
C ALA A 45 -20.84 -9.60 7.80
N GLN A 46 -19.59 -9.30 8.16
CA GLN A 46 -18.92 -8.04 7.82
C GLN A 46 -17.75 -8.33 6.88
N SER A 47 -17.52 -7.45 5.89
CA SER A 47 -16.39 -7.62 4.98
C SER A 47 -15.06 -7.36 5.70
N GLN A 48 -14.01 -8.04 5.26
CA GLN A 48 -12.66 -7.70 5.68
C GLN A 48 -12.19 -6.50 4.86
N ARG A 49 -12.24 -5.32 5.48
CA ARG A 49 -11.83 -4.05 4.85
C ARG A 49 -10.36 -4.09 4.44
N LEU A 50 -10.05 -3.52 3.28
CA LEU A 50 -8.67 -3.25 2.90
C LEU A 50 -8.06 -2.20 3.82
N LEU A 51 -6.81 -2.42 4.24
CA LEU A 51 -6.04 -1.50 5.05
C LEU A 51 -4.76 -1.12 4.30
N TRP A 52 -4.60 0.18 4.03
CA TRP A 52 -3.40 0.74 3.42
C TRP A 52 -2.38 1.07 4.52
N ALA A 53 -1.23 0.41 4.48
CA ALA A 53 -0.13 0.64 5.41
C ALA A 53 1.09 1.22 4.67
N SER A 54 2.03 1.79 5.45
CA SER A 54 3.24 2.41 4.91
C SER A 54 2.97 3.55 3.91
N THR A 55 1.93 4.34 4.16
CA THR A 55 1.43 5.40 3.28
C THR A 55 2.09 6.77 3.51
N GLY A 56 3.19 6.83 4.26
CA GLY A 56 4.04 8.02 4.28
C GLY A 56 4.96 8.05 3.06
N THR A 57 4.86 9.08 2.23
CA THR A 57 5.73 9.28 1.06
C THR A 57 7.21 9.28 1.44
N LYS A 58 8.04 8.57 0.67
CA LYS A 58 9.47 8.37 0.97
C LYS A 58 10.40 9.19 0.08
N ASP A 59 9.94 9.54 -1.12
CA ASP A 59 10.68 10.35 -2.08
C ASP A 59 10.20 11.81 -1.98
N PRO A 60 11.07 12.78 -1.64
CA PRO A 60 10.69 14.18 -1.54
C PRO A 60 10.28 14.81 -2.87
N ALA A 61 10.51 14.16 -4.01
CA ALA A 61 10.01 14.60 -5.31
C ALA A 61 8.49 14.42 -5.45
N TYR A 62 7.86 13.64 -4.56
CA TYR A 62 6.42 13.41 -4.54
C TYR A 62 5.75 14.17 -3.40
N SER A 63 4.45 14.46 -3.56
CA SER A 63 3.65 15.01 -2.47
C SER A 63 3.71 14.09 -1.26
N ASP A 64 3.90 14.68 -0.08
CA ASP A 64 3.89 14.00 1.22
C ASP A 64 2.51 13.43 1.59
N VAL A 65 1.44 13.86 0.90
CA VAL A 65 0.07 13.32 1.03
C VAL A 65 -0.35 12.40 -0.12
N LEU A 66 0.54 12.12 -1.09
CA LEU A 66 0.26 11.34 -2.31
C LEU A 66 -0.58 10.08 -2.04
N TYR A 67 -0.14 9.24 -1.11
CA TYR A 67 -0.80 7.96 -0.85
C TYR A 67 -2.09 8.09 -0.07
N ILE A 68 -2.23 9.10 0.80
CA ILE A 68 -3.50 9.31 1.51
C ILE A 68 -4.56 9.73 0.51
N GLU A 69 -4.28 10.74 -0.31
CA GLU A 69 -5.24 11.25 -1.31
C GLU A 69 -5.61 10.19 -2.34
N SER A 70 -4.62 9.48 -2.87
CA SER A 70 -4.83 8.53 -3.97
C SER A 70 -5.63 7.29 -3.58
N LEU A 71 -5.72 6.98 -2.28
CA LEU A 71 -6.25 5.72 -1.75
C LEU A 71 -7.54 5.88 -0.93
N ILE A 72 -8.21 7.03 -1.05
CA ILE A 72 -9.52 7.25 -0.43
C ILE A 72 -10.60 6.48 -1.18
N GLY A 73 -11.35 5.67 -0.46
CA GLY A 73 -12.59 5.04 -0.94
C GLY A 73 -13.34 4.32 0.19
N SER A 74 -14.59 3.96 -0.09
CA SER A 74 -15.50 3.33 0.87
C SER A 74 -14.93 2.03 1.44
N ASP A 75 -15.26 1.74 2.69
CA ASP A 75 -14.91 0.47 3.35
C ASP A 75 -13.41 0.15 3.36
N THR A 76 -12.55 1.18 3.33
CA THR A 76 -11.10 1.04 3.48
C THR A 76 -10.58 1.76 4.72
N VAL A 77 -9.42 1.35 5.21
CA VAL A 77 -8.70 2.01 6.30
C VAL A 77 -7.34 2.45 5.77
N ASN A 78 -6.84 3.61 6.20
CA ASN A 78 -5.46 3.99 5.98
C ASN A 78 -4.79 4.18 7.34
N THR A 79 -3.72 3.43 7.61
CA THR A 79 -2.90 3.61 8.82
C THR A 79 -1.73 4.51 8.50
N VAL A 80 -1.71 5.68 9.12
CA VAL A 80 -0.78 6.76 8.79
C VAL A 80 0.08 7.12 10.01
N PRO A 81 1.36 7.44 9.83
CA PRO A 81 2.14 8.09 10.87
C PRO A 81 1.53 9.47 11.23
N PRO A 82 1.70 9.98 12.47
CA PRO A 82 1.20 11.30 12.86
C PRO A 82 1.63 12.43 11.91
N SER A 83 2.88 12.42 11.43
CA SER A 83 3.38 13.44 10.50
C SER A 83 2.66 13.45 9.15
N THR A 84 2.32 12.27 8.60
CA THR A 84 1.57 12.18 7.34
C THR A 84 0.11 12.61 7.55
N LEU A 85 -0.47 12.33 8.72
CA LEU A 85 -1.80 12.83 9.07
C LEU A 85 -1.81 14.35 9.19
N ASP A 86 -0.81 14.95 9.83
CA ASP A 86 -0.68 16.40 9.98
C ASP A 86 -0.53 17.09 8.62
N ALA A 87 0.29 16.55 7.72
CA ALA A 87 0.41 17.03 6.34
C ALA A 87 -0.95 17.00 5.60
N PHE A 88 -1.68 15.89 5.71
CA PHE A 88 -3.00 15.78 5.10
C PHE A 88 -4.02 16.77 5.69
N ARG A 89 -3.95 17.07 6.99
CA ARG A 89 -4.82 18.07 7.62
C ARG A 89 -4.50 19.50 7.18
N ASP A 90 -3.23 19.78 6.91
CA ASP A 90 -2.76 21.10 6.47
C ASP A 90 -3.18 21.39 5.03
N HIS A 91 -2.93 20.46 4.10
CA HIS A 91 -3.09 20.74 2.67
C HIS A 91 -3.62 19.58 1.82
N GLY A 92 -4.15 18.52 2.44
CA GLY A 92 -4.72 17.38 1.72
C GLY A 92 -6.16 17.60 1.21
N SER A 93 -6.55 16.79 0.23
CA SER A 93 -7.88 16.77 -0.37
C SER A 93 -8.61 15.45 -0.10
N ALA A 94 -9.76 15.55 0.56
CA ALA A 94 -10.61 14.40 0.89
C ALA A 94 -11.58 14.07 -0.27
N GLN A 95 -11.07 13.41 -1.31
CA GLN A 95 -11.86 12.98 -2.47
C GLN A 95 -11.71 11.49 -2.72
N ALA A 96 -12.78 10.78 -3.07
CA ALA A 96 -12.69 9.37 -3.43
C ALA A 96 -11.89 9.20 -4.74
N GLN A 97 -10.78 8.45 -4.68
CA GLN A 97 -9.83 8.28 -5.78
C GLN A 97 -9.62 6.82 -6.20
N LEU A 98 -10.00 5.85 -5.35
CA LEU A 98 -9.76 4.42 -5.60
C LEU A 98 -10.46 3.88 -6.87
N GLU A 99 -11.51 4.52 -7.35
CA GLU A 99 -12.25 4.12 -8.57
C GLU A 99 -11.99 5.04 -9.77
N VAL A 100 -11.12 6.04 -9.63
CA VAL A 100 -10.79 6.99 -10.70
C VAL A 100 -9.64 6.44 -11.54
N ASN A 101 -9.72 6.54 -12.87
CA ASN A 101 -8.68 6.17 -13.83
C ASN A 101 -8.18 4.70 -13.69
N LEU A 102 -9.10 3.75 -13.52
CA LEU A 102 -8.76 2.32 -13.40
C LEU A 102 -8.05 1.77 -14.66
N ASP A 103 -8.46 2.19 -15.84
CA ASP A 103 -7.82 1.80 -17.10
C ASP A 103 -6.35 2.25 -17.13
N GLN A 104 -6.05 3.44 -16.62
CA GLN A 104 -4.67 3.94 -16.51
C GLN A 104 -3.88 3.13 -15.47
N ALA A 105 -4.49 2.77 -14.33
CA ALA A 105 -3.84 1.92 -13.34
C ALA A 105 -3.45 0.56 -13.94
N GLN A 106 -4.34 -0.05 -14.73
CA GLN A 106 -4.05 -1.30 -15.43
C GLN A 106 -2.96 -1.10 -16.49
N ALA A 107 -3.01 -0.01 -17.26
CA ALA A 107 -2.01 0.31 -18.27
C ALA A 107 -0.62 0.55 -17.66
N ASP A 108 -0.53 1.22 -16.50
CA ASP A 108 0.73 1.48 -15.81
C ASP A 108 1.39 0.17 -15.33
N LEU A 109 0.61 -0.77 -14.80
CA LEU A 109 1.14 -2.09 -14.41
C LEU A 109 1.52 -2.94 -15.63
N ALA A 110 0.72 -2.92 -16.69
CA ALA A 110 1.05 -3.61 -17.93
C ALA A 110 2.32 -3.03 -18.59
N ALA A 111 2.54 -1.72 -18.48
CA ALA A 111 3.75 -1.07 -18.97
C ALA A 111 4.99 -1.47 -18.15
N LEU A 112 4.87 -1.65 -16.83
CA LEU A 112 5.95 -2.20 -16.01
C LEU A 112 6.31 -3.63 -16.45
N GLU A 113 5.30 -4.47 -16.64
CA GLU A 113 5.48 -5.85 -17.13
C GLU A 113 6.17 -5.89 -18.51
N ALA A 114 5.78 -5.00 -19.43
CA ALA A 114 6.38 -4.89 -20.76
C ALA A 114 7.87 -4.48 -20.73
N GLU A 115 8.31 -3.81 -19.67
CA GLU A 115 9.72 -3.47 -19.43
C GLU A 115 10.45 -4.53 -18.58
N GLY A 116 9.80 -5.68 -18.33
CA GLY A 116 10.36 -6.83 -17.60
C GLY A 116 10.29 -6.70 -16.07
N ILE A 117 9.44 -5.81 -15.54
CA ILE A 117 9.23 -5.63 -14.10
C ILE A 117 7.94 -6.34 -13.71
N SER A 118 8.06 -7.59 -13.25
CA SER A 118 6.92 -8.37 -12.79
C SER A 118 6.46 -7.92 -11.41
N MET A 119 5.17 -7.61 -11.28
CA MET A 119 4.57 -7.29 -9.98
C MET A 119 4.53 -8.51 -9.05
N ASP A 120 4.42 -9.72 -9.58
CA ASP A 120 4.46 -10.95 -8.78
C ASP A 120 5.85 -11.10 -8.14
N ASP A 121 6.92 -11.05 -8.94
CA ASP A 121 8.30 -11.12 -8.43
C ASP A 121 8.62 -10.00 -7.43
N VAL A 122 8.16 -8.77 -7.72
CA VAL A 122 8.32 -7.63 -6.82
C VAL A 122 7.60 -7.87 -5.49
N THR A 123 6.36 -8.36 -5.52
CA THR A 123 5.61 -8.59 -4.28
C THR A 123 6.14 -9.76 -3.47
N ASP A 124 6.63 -10.84 -4.10
CA ASP A 124 7.30 -11.96 -3.44
C ASP A 124 8.60 -11.52 -2.75
N THR A 125 9.38 -10.68 -3.43
CA THR A 125 10.59 -10.08 -2.87
C THR A 125 10.26 -9.19 -1.67
N LEU A 126 9.28 -8.29 -1.81
CA LEU A 126 8.85 -7.39 -0.74
C LEU A 126 8.28 -8.13 0.46
N LEU A 127 7.58 -9.25 0.25
CA LEU A 127 7.08 -10.10 1.33
C LEU A 127 8.25 -10.69 2.12
N THR A 128 9.22 -11.29 1.42
CA THR A 128 10.40 -11.92 2.04
C THR A 128 11.20 -10.88 2.83
N GLU A 129 11.57 -9.77 2.21
CA GLU A 129 12.30 -8.69 2.89
C GLU A 129 11.51 -8.07 4.04
N GLY A 130 10.19 -8.00 3.90
CA GLY A 130 9.29 -7.52 4.94
C GLY A 130 9.38 -8.40 6.18
N LEU A 131 9.23 -9.71 6.01
CA LEU A 131 9.36 -10.69 7.10
C LEU A 131 10.71 -10.59 7.80
N ASP A 132 11.80 -10.49 7.04
CA ASP A 132 13.16 -10.35 7.60
C ASP A 132 13.29 -9.09 8.46
N LYS A 133 12.75 -7.96 8.00
CA LYS A 133 12.74 -6.70 8.78
C LYS A 133 11.97 -6.85 10.08
N PHE A 134 10.85 -7.59 10.09
CA PHE A 134 10.08 -7.87 11.30
C PHE A 134 10.83 -8.79 12.26
N VAL A 135 11.46 -9.86 11.77
CA VAL A 135 12.27 -10.78 12.60
C VAL A 135 13.40 -10.01 13.30
N VAL A 136 14.18 -9.24 12.54
CA VAL A 136 15.28 -8.43 13.09
C VAL A 136 14.78 -7.41 14.12
N ALA A 137 13.65 -6.75 13.86
CA ALA A 137 13.09 -5.80 14.82
C ALA A 137 12.61 -6.50 16.10
N TYR A 138 12.06 -7.71 15.99
CA TYR A 138 11.59 -8.49 17.12
C TYR A 138 12.74 -9.04 17.98
N GLU A 139 13.81 -9.54 17.36
CA GLU A 139 15.03 -9.95 18.09
C GLU A 139 15.61 -8.80 18.90
N LYS A 140 15.73 -7.61 18.31
CA LYS A 140 16.19 -6.40 19.01
C LYS A 140 15.28 -6.03 20.20
N LEU A 141 13.97 -6.22 20.06
CA LEU A 141 13.02 -6.01 21.16
C LEU A 141 13.28 -7.00 22.30
N LEU A 142 13.49 -8.29 21.98
CA LEU A 142 13.78 -9.31 22.98
C LEU A 142 15.10 -9.05 23.70
N ASP A 143 16.15 -8.64 22.99
CA ASP A 143 17.43 -8.26 23.57
C ASP A 143 17.28 -7.09 24.56
N ALA A 144 16.56 -6.04 24.15
CA ALA A 144 16.30 -4.88 25.02
C ALA A 144 15.53 -5.26 26.30
N VAL A 145 14.56 -6.17 26.20
CA VAL A 145 13.83 -6.70 27.37
C VAL A 145 14.76 -7.52 28.26
N ALA A 146 15.59 -8.39 27.68
CA ALA A 146 16.54 -9.21 28.43
C ALA A 146 17.55 -8.34 29.21
N ASP A 147 18.04 -7.27 28.60
CA ASP A 147 18.97 -6.35 29.24
C ASP A 147 18.31 -5.53 30.35
N ALA A 148 17.07 -5.08 30.16
CA ALA A 148 16.30 -4.42 31.21
C ALA A 148 16.07 -5.33 32.44
N LEU A 149 15.80 -6.63 32.22
CA LEU A 149 15.62 -7.61 33.30
C LEU A 149 16.92 -7.88 34.08
N LYS A 150 18.08 -7.86 33.42
CA LYS A 150 19.38 -7.98 34.10
C LYS A 150 19.71 -6.72 34.90
N GLY A 151 19.39 -5.53 34.36
CA GLY A 151 19.63 -4.24 35.03
C GLY A 151 18.72 -3.95 36.24
N GLY A 152 17.59 -4.65 36.36
CA GLY A 152 16.69 -4.60 37.52
C GLY A 152 17.06 -5.52 38.69
N GLN A 153 18.12 -6.32 38.55
CA GLN A 153 18.71 -7.11 39.64
C GLN A 153 19.84 -6.31 40.31
N VAL A 154 19.50 -5.25 41.06
CA VAL A 154 20.39 -4.59 42.03
C VAL A 154 19.61 -4.34 43.32
#